data_AF-A0A6A5W1H4-F1
#
_entry.id   AF-A0A6A5W1H4-F1
#
_cell.length_a   1.000
_cell.length_b   1.000
_cell.length_c   1.000
_cell.angle_alpha   90.00
_cell.angle_beta   90.00
_cell.angle_gamma   90.00
#
_symmetry.space_group_name_H-M   'P 1'
#
loop_
_entity.id
_entity.type
_entity.pdbx_description
1 polymer ?
#
loop_
_entity_poly.entity_id
_entity_poly.type
_entity_poly.pdbx_seq_one_letter_code
_entity_poly.pdbx_strand_id
1 'polypeptide(L)'
;MTLRSIQSRTYSMPLFSLALNFSWEAIFSLYVAETLFEKTAFAIWMLLDLGLIYTTVTYGAHEWPHAPVVGRHIGKIWAVACAWSCLFLWCGCRWWLGLGGTGTGGAVSPKEGKVYRGVEGPDSTELGYWSVVVIQNVLSGSLVAQLVVRGSSRGSGYGIWAARFGASLVGLNGYFGYVWWVWPEAHGYVVGDLSVCLGGTWVVLDLVYLAVLREVKKGERKKSESEKSERKKVR
;
A
#
# COMPACT_ATOMS: atom_id res chain seq x y z
N MET A 1 -0.06 -8.51 9.69
CA MET A 1 1.32 -7.97 9.72
C MET A 1 1.71 -7.50 11.12
N THR A 2 0.90 -6.65 11.76
CA THR A 2 1.11 -6.09 13.10
C THR A 2 1.58 -7.09 14.17
N LEU A 3 0.91 -8.23 14.32
CA LEU A 3 1.29 -9.25 15.30
C LEU A 3 2.73 -9.76 15.10
N ARG A 4 3.13 -9.96 13.83
CA ARG A 4 4.48 -10.43 13.50
C ARG A 4 5.51 -9.33 13.69
N SER A 5 5.18 -8.07 13.37
CA SER A 5 6.01 -6.91 13.70
C SER A 5 6.31 -6.83 15.20
N ILE A 6 5.28 -6.99 16.05
CA ILE A 6 5.43 -6.97 17.52
C ILE A 6 6.36 -8.11 17.98
N GLN A 7 6.08 -9.34 17.55
CA GLN A 7 6.89 -10.51 17.92
C GLN A 7 8.36 -10.38 17.51
N SER A 8 8.61 -9.79 16.34
CA SER A 8 9.96 -9.64 15.80
C SER A 8 10.59 -8.28 16.11
N ARG A 9 9.94 -7.43 16.91
CA ARG A 9 10.37 -6.07 17.30
C ARG A 9 10.91 -5.26 16.12
N THR A 10 10.15 -5.25 15.03
CA THR A 10 10.47 -4.53 13.79
C THR A 10 9.19 -4.04 13.12
N TYR A 11 9.28 -3.34 12.00
CA TYR A 11 8.13 -2.94 11.19
C TYR A 11 8.05 -3.73 9.89
N SER A 12 6.82 -4.02 9.46
CA SER A 12 6.56 -4.86 8.28
C SER A 12 6.48 -4.06 6.98
N MET A 13 6.06 -2.80 7.03
CA MET A 13 5.77 -1.97 5.86
C MET A 13 6.66 -0.72 5.82
N PRO A 14 7.22 -0.36 4.64
CA PRO A 14 8.11 0.79 4.53
C PRO A 14 7.45 2.09 4.97
N LEU A 15 8.24 2.96 5.60
CA LEU A 15 7.78 4.23 6.19
C LEU A 15 6.91 5.07 5.25
N PHE A 16 7.43 5.38 4.06
CA PHE A 16 6.71 6.22 3.10
C PHE A 16 5.50 5.51 2.53
N SER A 17 5.61 4.22 2.22
CA SER A 17 4.49 3.44 1.68
C SER A 17 3.35 3.33 2.68
N LEU A 18 3.64 3.16 3.97
CA LEU A 18 2.63 3.14 5.03
C LEU A 18 1.96 4.51 5.16
N ALA A 19 2.74 5.60 5.12
CA ALA A 19 2.18 6.94 5.16
C ALA A 19 1.25 7.20 3.97
N LEU A 20 1.70 6.87 2.75
CA LEU A 20 0.91 7.06 1.53
C LEU A 20 -0.35 6.18 1.50
N ASN A 21 -0.26 4.93 1.95
CA ASN A 21 -1.40 4.01 2.01
C ASN A 21 -2.45 4.50 3.02
N PHE A 22 -2.03 4.82 4.25
CA PHE A 22 -2.92 5.37 5.26
C PHE A 22 -3.58 6.68 4.80
N SER A 23 -2.81 7.59 4.18
CA SER A 23 -3.34 8.82 3.61
C SER A 23 -4.38 8.56 2.52
N TRP A 24 -4.18 7.55 1.68
CA TRP A 24 -5.14 7.15 0.65
C TRP A 24 -6.43 6.64 1.27
N GLU A 25 -6.35 5.75 2.25
CA GLU A 25 -7.53 5.22 2.94
C GLU A 25 -8.30 6.33 3.68
N ALA A 26 -7.60 7.29 4.29
CA ALA A 26 -8.22 8.45 4.94
C ALA A 26 -8.93 9.38 3.94
N ILE A 27 -8.28 9.75 2.83
CA ILE A 27 -8.89 10.63 1.82
C ILE A 27 -10.05 9.91 1.12
N PHE A 28 -9.89 8.63 0.77
CA PHE A 28 -10.94 7.89 0.08
C PHE A 28 -12.13 7.61 0.99
N SER A 29 -11.93 7.23 2.24
CA SER A 29 -13.06 7.03 3.18
C SER A 29 -13.82 8.31 3.52
N LEU A 30 -13.11 9.44 3.71
CA LEU A 30 -13.73 10.68 4.20
C LEU A 30 -14.18 11.63 3.08
N TYR A 31 -13.55 11.59 1.91
CA TYR A 31 -13.74 12.59 0.86
C TYR A 31 -14.26 12.03 -0.47
N VAL A 32 -13.89 10.80 -0.86
CA VAL A 32 -14.16 10.26 -2.21
C VAL A 32 -15.28 9.21 -2.22
N ALA A 33 -15.31 8.32 -1.23
CA ALA A 33 -16.30 7.26 -1.13
C ALA A 33 -17.68 7.85 -0.84
N GLU A 34 -18.70 7.33 -1.52
CA GLU A 34 -20.08 7.82 -1.41
C GLU A 34 -20.94 6.80 -0.68
N THR A 35 -20.78 5.53 -1.03
CA THR A 35 -21.58 4.46 -0.43
C THR A 35 -21.09 4.13 0.98
N LEU A 36 -22.02 3.80 1.87
CA LEU A 36 -21.68 3.38 3.23
C LEU A 36 -20.80 2.12 3.23
N PHE A 37 -21.00 1.23 2.25
CA PHE A 37 -20.21 0.02 2.11
C PHE A 37 -18.74 0.33 1.81
N GLU A 38 -18.45 1.18 0.82
CA GLU A 38 -17.08 1.59 0.49
C GLU A 38 -16.41 2.33 1.66
N LYS A 39 -17.13 3.27 2.30
CA LYS A 39 -16.64 3.98 3.48
C LYS A 39 -16.25 3.03 4.60
N THR A 40 -17.08 2.03 4.87
CA THR A 40 -16.83 1.04 5.93
C THR A 40 -15.64 0.16 5.57
N ALA A 41 -15.53 -0.28 4.31
CA ALA A 41 -14.41 -1.08 3.84
C ALA A 41 -13.07 -0.33 4.00
N PHE A 42 -13.01 0.92 3.54
CA PHE A 42 -11.81 1.76 3.71
C PHE A 42 -11.51 2.08 5.18
N ALA A 43 -12.53 2.33 5.99
CA ALA A 43 -12.35 2.58 7.43
C ALA A 43 -11.78 1.35 8.16
N ILE A 44 -12.25 0.14 7.83
CA ILE A 44 -11.70 -1.10 8.41
C ILE A 44 -10.22 -1.24 8.08
N TRP A 45 -9.84 -1.01 6.82
CA TRP A 45 -8.44 -1.04 6.41
C TRP A 45 -7.59 0.02 7.12
N MET A 46 -8.11 1.25 7.22
CA MET A 46 -7.45 2.35 7.93
C MET A 46 -7.20 2.03 9.41
N LEU A 47 -8.12 1.31 10.05
CA LEU A 47 -7.95 0.84 11.43
C LEU A 47 -6.87 -0.25 11.55
N LEU A 48 -6.73 -1.13 10.56
CA LEU A 48 -5.64 -2.12 10.55
C LEU A 48 -4.27 -1.44 10.42
N ASP A 49 -4.20 -0.35 9.65
CA ASP A 49 -3.00 0.45 9.47
C ASP A 49 -2.53 1.13 10.76
N LEU A 50 -3.42 1.49 11.68
CA LEU A 50 -3.03 2.00 13.00
C LEU A 50 -2.09 1.03 13.75
N GLY A 51 -2.31 -0.28 13.60
CA GLY A 51 -1.42 -1.29 14.15
C GLY A 51 -0.03 -1.26 13.49
N LEU A 52 0.02 -1.05 12.17
CA LEU A 52 1.28 -0.92 11.44
C LEU A 52 2.03 0.36 11.83
N ILE A 53 1.32 1.47 11.97
CA ILE A 53 1.85 2.77 12.40
C ILE A 53 2.46 2.61 13.79
N TYR A 54 1.72 2.02 14.73
CA TYR A 54 2.22 1.71 16.07
C TYR A 54 3.55 0.95 16.00
N THR A 55 3.61 -0.15 15.25
CA THR A 55 4.86 -0.94 15.16
C THR A 55 6.01 -0.18 14.51
N THR A 56 5.72 0.72 13.57
CA THR A 56 6.71 1.56 12.91
C THR A 56 7.27 2.62 13.85
N VAL A 57 6.42 3.28 14.64
CA VAL A 57 6.87 4.30 15.60
C VAL A 57 7.60 3.67 16.78
N THR A 58 7.14 2.51 17.27
CA THR A 58 7.72 1.85 18.44
C THR A 58 8.99 1.07 18.14
N TYR A 59 9.02 0.31 17.04
CA TYR A 59 10.15 -0.58 16.73
C TYR A 59 10.99 -0.12 15.55
N GLY A 60 10.57 0.94 14.85
CA GLY A 60 11.27 1.47 13.68
C GLY A 60 12.73 1.76 13.93
N ALA A 61 13.05 2.42 15.06
CA ALA A 61 14.41 2.82 15.40
C ALA A 61 15.42 1.65 15.39
N HIS A 62 14.98 0.42 15.69
CA HIS A 62 15.85 -0.76 15.71
C HIS A 62 16.43 -1.13 14.33
N GLU A 63 15.77 -0.69 13.25
CA GLU A 63 16.18 -1.00 11.88
C GLU A 63 17.06 0.10 11.26
N TRP A 64 17.33 1.19 12.01
CA TRP A 64 18.12 2.33 11.55
C TRP A 64 19.44 2.53 12.33
N PRO A 65 20.23 1.48 12.65
CA PRO A 65 21.52 1.67 13.33
C PRO A 65 22.52 2.42 12.44
N HIS A 66 22.39 2.30 11.12
CA HIS A 66 23.22 2.99 10.13
C HIS A 66 22.90 4.49 9.99
N ALA A 67 21.71 4.93 10.40
CA ALA A 67 21.33 6.35 10.40
C ALA A 67 20.51 6.71 11.67
N PRO A 68 21.19 6.89 12.82
CA PRO A 68 20.54 7.10 14.12
C PRO A 68 19.62 8.33 14.17
N VAL A 69 19.90 9.36 13.37
CA VAL A 69 19.05 10.55 13.27
C VAL A 69 17.66 10.18 12.74
N VAL A 70 17.58 9.31 11.74
CA VAL A 70 16.32 8.82 11.18
C VAL A 70 15.59 7.96 12.21
N GLY A 71 16.31 7.02 12.85
CA GLY A 71 15.73 6.15 13.87
C GLY A 71 15.07 6.92 15.03
N ARG A 72 15.72 7.98 15.54
CA ARG A 72 15.17 8.84 16.62
C ARG A 72 13.95 9.66 16.21
N HIS A 73 13.82 9.96 14.92
CA HIS A 73 12.75 10.83 14.40
C HIS A 73 11.72 10.08 13.56
N ILE A 74 11.72 8.75 13.60
CA ILE A 74 10.95 7.90 12.68
C ILE A 74 9.46 8.23 12.69
N GLY A 75 8.88 8.50 13.86
CA GLY A 75 7.47 8.90 13.99
C GLY A 75 7.19 10.30 13.42
N LYS A 76 8.11 11.25 13.59
CA LYS A 76 7.96 12.60 13.00
C LYS A 76 8.09 12.56 11.48
N ILE A 77 9.06 11.79 10.98
CA ILE A 77 9.26 11.58 9.53
C ILE A 77 8.01 10.97 8.92
N TRP A 78 7.46 9.93 9.56
CA TRP A 78 6.21 9.32 9.12
C TRP A 78 5.04 10.31 9.14
N ALA A 79 4.89 11.08 10.23
CA ALA A 79 3.81 12.07 10.35
C ALA A 79 3.88 13.17 9.27
N VAL A 80 5.08 13.69 8.99
CA VAL A 80 5.29 14.68 7.92
C VAL A 80 4.97 14.08 6.56
N ALA A 81 5.45 12.86 6.28
CA ALA A 81 5.15 12.16 5.05
C ALA A 81 3.64 11.91 4.88
N CYS A 82 2.94 11.55 5.95
CA CYS A 82 1.49 11.34 5.97
C CYS A 82 0.74 12.66 5.72
N ALA A 83 1.12 13.75 6.40
CA ALA A 83 0.49 15.05 6.21
C ALA A 83 0.65 15.54 4.77
N TRP A 84 1.85 15.41 4.21
CA TRP A 84 2.11 15.74 2.81
C TRP A 84 1.31 14.85 1.85
N SER A 85 1.26 13.54 2.09
CA SER A 85 0.53 12.60 1.25
C SER A 85 -0.97 12.87 1.27
N CYS A 86 -1.55 13.21 2.43
CA CYS A 86 -2.95 13.64 2.54
C CYS A 86 -3.20 14.91 1.73
N LEU A 87 -2.35 15.93 1.87
CA LEU A 87 -2.48 17.18 1.11
C LEU A 87 -2.39 16.93 -0.40
N PHE A 88 -1.39 16.15 -0.83
CA PHE A 88 -1.17 15.80 -2.22
C PHE A 88 -2.38 15.06 -2.80
N LEU A 89 -2.86 14.02 -2.12
CA LEU A 89 -4.03 13.24 -2.55
C LEU A 89 -5.30 14.08 -2.57
N TRP A 90 -5.51 14.93 -1.57
CA TRP A 90 -6.67 15.83 -1.53
C TRP A 90 -6.65 16.82 -2.70
N CYS A 91 -5.52 17.48 -2.95
CA CYS A 91 -5.34 18.37 -4.11
C CYS A 91 -5.58 17.62 -5.43
N GLY A 92 -5.03 16.41 -5.56
CA GLY A 92 -5.20 15.56 -6.73
C GLY A 92 -6.66 15.16 -6.96
N CYS A 93 -7.38 14.74 -5.91
CA CYS A 93 -8.80 14.42 -5.99
C CYS A 93 -9.63 15.64 -6.35
N ARG A 94 -9.35 16.79 -5.73
CA ARG A 94 -10.05 18.06 -6.01
C ARG A 94 -9.84 18.50 -7.47
N TRP A 95 -8.63 18.35 -7.99
CA TRP A 95 -8.29 18.63 -9.38
C TRP A 95 -8.99 17.66 -10.33
N TRP A 96 -8.92 16.35 -10.06
CA TRP A 96 -9.54 15.32 -10.90
C TRP A 96 -11.06 15.48 -11.01
N LEU A 97 -11.72 15.75 -9.88
CA LEU A 97 -13.17 15.89 -9.80
C LEU A 97 -13.66 17.29 -10.21
N GLY A 98 -12.77 18.22 -10.53
CA GLY A 98 -13.16 19.58 -10.96
C GLY A 98 -13.84 20.43 -9.87
N LEU A 99 -13.71 20.08 -8.59
CA LEU A 99 -14.39 20.73 -7.46
C LEU A 99 -13.80 22.13 -7.12
N GLY A 100 -12.85 22.59 -7.93
CA GLY A 100 -11.94 23.71 -7.74
C GLY A 100 -12.54 25.10 -7.90
N GLY A 101 -13.53 25.29 -8.79
CA GLY A 101 -14.09 26.59 -9.16
C GLY A 101 -13.11 27.56 -9.88
N THR A 102 -11.82 27.24 -9.95
CA THR A 102 -10.78 28.11 -10.52
C THR A 102 -10.57 27.86 -12.01
N GLY A 103 -11.55 28.16 -12.87
CA GLY A 103 -11.40 28.44 -14.32
C GLY A 103 -10.50 27.55 -15.20
N THR A 104 -10.04 26.39 -14.75
CA THR A 104 -9.02 25.55 -15.39
C THR A 104 -9.58 24.16 -15.61
N GLY A 105 -10.32 24.01 -16.71
CA GLY A 105 -10.81 22.72 -17.21
C GLY A 105 -11.95 22.11 -16.40
N GLY A 106 -12.89 21.45 -17.08
CA GLY A 106 -13.87 20.58 -16.41
C GLY A 106 -13.18 19.40 -15.70
N ALA A 107 -13.97 18.55 -15.03
CA ALA A 107 -13.45 17.31 -14.43
C ALA A 107 -12.63 16.50 -15.45
N VAL A 108 -11.56 15.85 -14.99
CA VAL A 108 -10.62 15.10 -15.86
C VAL A 108 -11.31 13.93 -16.55
N SER A 109 -12.27 13.29 -15.86
CA SER A 109 -13.15 12.26 -16.43
C SER A 109 -14.60 12.59 -16.06
N PRO A 110 -15.28 13.46 -16.85
CA PRO A 110 -16.66 13.80 -16.61
C PRO A 110 -17.53 12.65 -17.10
N LYS A 111 -17.90 11.75 -16.19
CA LYS A 111 -18.94 10.74 -16.42
C LYS A 111 -20.18 11.17 -15.66
N GLU A 112 -21.21 11.54 -16.41
CA GLU A 112 -22.50 12.01 -15.89
C GLU A 112 -23.35 10.82 -15.37
N GLY A 113 -24.36 11.09 -14.54
CA GLY A 113 -25.32 10.08 -14.08
C GLY A 113 -24.98 9.33 -12.78
N LYS A 114 -23.87 9.65 -12.08
CA LYS A 114 -23.61 9.13 -10.73
C LYS A 114 -23.83 10.19 -9.65
N VAL A 115 -24.16 9.76 -8.44
CA VAL A 115 -24.37 10.65 -7.28
C VAL A 115 -23.05 10.84 -6.54
N TYR A 116 -22.62 12.09 -6.40
CA TYR A 116 -21.48 12.51 -5.58
C TYR A 116 -21.97 13.56 -4.57
N ARG A 117 -21.78 13.30 -3.26
CA ARG A 117 -22.25 14.13 -2.14
C ARG A 117 -23.75 14.43 -2.17
N GLY A 118 -24.55 13.46 -2.58
CA GLY A 118 -26.02 13.57 -2.63
C GLY A 118 -26.57 14.38 -3.81
N VAL A 119 -25.73 14.78 -4.76
CA VAL A 119 -26.12 15.46 -6.01
C VAL A 119 -25.56 14.68 -7.20
N GLU A 120 -26.18 14.77 -8.36
CA GLU A 120 -25.57 14.25 -9.59
C GLU A 120 -24.21 14.93 -9.82
N GLY A 121 -23.17 14.12 -10.01
CA GLY A 121 -21.79 14.59 -9.97
C GLY A 121 -20.80 13.59 -10.59
N PRO A 122 -19.49 13.88 -10.48
CA PRO A 122 -18.45 13.15 -11.18
C PRO A 122 -18.26 11.73 -10.65
N ASP A 123 -18.03 10.76 -11.56
CA ASP A 123 -17.68 9.40 -11.19
C ASP A 123 -16.28 9.30 -10.56
N SER A 124 -16.23 8.92 -9.28
CA SER A 124 -14.97 8.73 -8.54
C SER A 124 -14.33 7.35 -8.75
N THR A 125 -14.99 6.43 -9.46
CA THR A 125 -14.50 5.05 -9.65
C THR A 125 -13.18 5.01 -10.39
N GLU A 126 -13.05 5.80 -11.46
CA GLU A 126 -11.82 5.88 -12.26
C GLU A 126 -10.67 6.54 -11.49
N LEU A 127 -10.97 7.58 -10.70
CA LEU A 127 -10.01 8.18 -9.78
C LEU A 127 -9.52 7.17 -8.74
N GLY A 128 -10.44 6.36 -8.20
CA GLY A 128 -10.11 5.26 -7.29
C GLY A 128 -9.21 4.22 -7.92
N TYR A 129 -9.51 3.81 -9.16
CA TYR A 129 -8.69 2.89 -9.93
C TYR A 129 -7.25 3.38 -10.11
N TRP A 130 -7.09 4.58 -10.67
CA TRP A 130 -5.76 5.11 -11.00
C TRP A 130 -4.92 5.36 -9.75
N SER A 131 -5.53 5.89 -8.70
CA SER A 131 -4.82 6.13 -7.45
C SER A 131 -4.40 4.83 -6.77
N VAL A 132 -5.27 3.82 -6.71
CA VAL A 132 -4.93 2.55 -6.05
C VAL A 132 -3.86 1.77 -6.82
N VAL A 133 -3.92 1.74 -8.16
CA VAL A 133 -2.92 1.00 -8.96
C VAL A 133 -1.53 1.63 -8.88
N VAL A 134 -1.44 2.96 -8.85
CA VAL A 134 -0.18 3.69 -8.67
C VAL A 134 0.40 3.45 -7.28
N ILE A 135 -0.43 3.58 -6.23
CA ILE A 135 0.01 3.37 -4.84
C ILE A 135 0.41 1.92 -4.61
N GLN A 136 -0.29 0.95 -5.20
CA GLN A 136 0.07 -0.46 -5.12
C GLN A 136 1.45 -0.74 -5.72
N ASN A 137 1.81 -0.08 -6.83
CA ASN A 137 3.15 -0.20 -7.42
C ASN A 137 4.23 0.36 -6.47
N VAL A 138 4.01 1.55 -5.91
CA VAL A 138 4.92 2.15 -4.91
C VAL A 138 5.07 1.23 -3.69
N LEU A 139 3.96 0.68 -3.20
CA LEU A 139 3.96 -0.24 -2.07
C LEU A 139 4.76 -1.52 -2.36
N SER A 140 4.45 -2.21 -3.46
CA SER A 140 5.12 -3.47 -3.82
C SER A 140 6.62 -3.25 -4.07
N GLY A 141 7.00 -2.18 -4.78
CA GLY A 141 8.42 -1.85 -5.01
C GLY A 141 9.16 -1.54 -3.71
N SER A 142 8.54 -0.78 -2.81
CA SER A 142 9.14 -0.42 -1.53
C SER A 142 9.26 -1.62 -0.59
N LEU A 143 8.32 -2.57 -0.63
CA LEU A 143 8.39 -3.81 0.13
C LEU A 143 9.57 -4.68 -0.32
N VAL A 144 9.81 -4.79 -1.64
CA VAL A 144 11.00 -5.46 -2.19
C VAL A 144 12.26 -4.77 -1.70
N ALA A 145 12.35 -3.44 -1.87
CA ALA A 145 13.51 -2.67 -1.45
C ALA A 145 13.81 -2.84 0.04
N GLN A 146 12.79 -2.74 0.91
CA GLN A 146 12.96 -2.95 2.35
C GLN A 146 13.48 -4.34 2.66
N LEU A 147 12.95 -5.39 2.01
CA LEU A 147 13.38 -6.75 2.28
C LEU A 147 14.84 -6.99 1.83
N VAL A 148 15.23 -6.43 0.68
CA VAL A 148 16.61 -6.51 0.16
C VAL A 148 17.58 -5.75 1.07
N VAL A 149 17.27 -4.50 1.43
CA VAL A 149 18.14 -3.66 2.28
C VAL A 149 18.24 -4.23 3.69
N ARG A 150 17.14 -4.71 4.26
CA ARG A 150 17.13 -5.30 5.61
C ARG A 150 17.86 -6.63 5.65
N GLY A 151 17.81 -7.43 4.58
CA GLY A 151 18.43 -8.74 4.51
C GLY A 151 17.90 -9.75 5.56
N SER A 152 16.71 -9.50 6.12
CA SER A 152 16.11 -10.38 7.15
C SER A 152 14.61 -10.56 6.93
N SER A 153 14.12 -11.76 7.25
CA SER A 153 12.70 -12.10 7.15
C SER A 153 11.88 -11.60 8.36
N ARG A 154 12.48 -10.87 9.31
CA ARG A 154 11.77 -10.25 10.45
C ARG A 154 10.65 -9.32 9.97
N GLY A 155 9.49 -9.38 10.65
CA GLY A 155 8.25 -8.72 10.22
C GLY A 155 7.56 -9.37 9.02
N SER A 156 8.24 -10.21 8.26
CA SER A 156 7.77 -10.74 6.96
C SER A 156 7.46 -12.23 7.01
N GLY A 157 6.40 -12.68 6.33
CA GLY A 157 5.95 -14.07 6.36
C GLY A 157 5.20 -14.49 5.11
N TYR A 158 5.20 -15.80 4.80
CA TYR A 158 4.50 -16.30 3.62
C TYR A 158 2.99 -16.11 3.71
N GLY A 159 2.39 -16.38 4.87
CA GLY A 159 0.96 -16.12 5.09
C GLY A 159 0.61 -14.63 5.03
N ILE A 160 1.52 -13.76 5.50
CA ILE A 160 1.37 -12.31 5.40
C ILE A 160 1.39 -11.85 3.94
N TRP A 161 2.36 -12.33 3.18
CA TRP A 161 2.48 -12.06 1.76
C TRP A 161 1.24 -12.58 1.01
N ALA A 162 0.81 -13.82 1.27
CA ALA A 162 -0.32 -14.44 0.59
C ALA A 162 -1.64 -13.70 0.86
N ALA A 163 -1.87 -13.29 2.13
CA ALA A 163 -3.05 -12.52 2.48
C ALA A 163 -3.07 -11.15 1.78
N ARG A 164 -1.94 -10.44 1.78
CA ARG A 164 -1.82 -9.13 1.12
C ARG A 164 -1.96 -9.26 -0.41
N PHE A 165 -1.20 -10.17 -1.01
CA PHE A 165 -1.22 -10.42 -2.45
C PHE A 165 -2.62 -10.85 -2.93
N GLY A 166 -3.26 -11.77 -2.21
CA GLY A 166 -4.61 -12.22 -2.51
C GLY A 166 -5.65 -11.10 -2.39
N ALA A 167 -5.58 -10.29 -1.32
CA ALA A 167 -6.47 -9.14 -1.15
C ALA A 167 -6.27 -8.11 -2.28
N SER A 168 -5.03 -7.77 -2.63
CA SER A 168 -4.72 -6.87 -3.75
C SER A 168 -5.18 -7.44 -5.09
N LEU A 169 -5.03 -8.75 -5.32
CA LEU A 169 -5.50 -9.40 -6.55
C LEU A 169 -7.02 -9.29 -6.69
N VAL A 170 -7.76 -9.60 -5.62
CA VAL A 170 -9.23 -9.51 -5.61
C VAL A 170 -9.68 -8.05 -5.76
N GLY A 171 -9.07 -7.12 -5.02
CA GLY A 171 -9.48 -5.72 -5.01
C GLY A 171 -9.10 -4.92 -6.26
N LEU A 172 -7.91 -5.11 -6.83
CA LEU A 172 -7.47 -4.37 -8.01
C LEU A 172 -7.81 -5.08 -9.31
N ASN A 173 -7.40 -6.33 -9.47
CA ASN A 173 -7.60 -7.03 -10.74
C ASN A 173 -9.00 -7.65 -10.82
N GLY A 174 -9.46 -8.27 -9.73
CA GLY A 174 -10.76 -8.94 -9.68
C GLY A 174 -11.93 -7.96 -9.81
N TYR A 175 -12.03 -7.00 -8.88
CA TYR A 175 -13.13 -6.04 -8.85
C TYR A 175 -13.15 -5.16 -10.10
N PHE A 176 -12.06 -4.49 -10.46
CA PHE A 176 -12.07 -3.61 -11.64
C PHE A 176 -12.15 -4.40 -12.96
N GLY A 177 -11.58 -5.61 -13.01
CA GLY A 177 -11.78 -6.51 -14.14
C GLY A 177 -13.24 -6.95 -14.29
N TYR A 178 -13.93 -7.22 -13.18
CA TYR A 178 -15.37 -7.51 -13.19
C TYR A 178 -16.19 -6.30 -13.65
N VAL A 179 -15.93 -5.11 -13.12
CA VAL A 179 -16.69 -3.91 -13.49
C VAL A 179 -16.44 -3.54 -14.97
N TRP A 180 -15.21 -3.73 -15.47
CA TRP A 180 -14.94 -3.64 -16.91
C TRP A 180 -15.66 -4.69 -17.73
N TRP A 181 -15.74 -5.93 -17.26
CA TRP A 181 -16.44 -6.99 -17.98
C TRP A 181 -17.96 -6.74 -18.08
N VAL A 182 -18.59 -6.20 -17.03
CA VAL A 182 -20.03 -5.89 -17.02
C VAL A 182 -20.34 -4.58 -17.76
N TRP A 183 -19.50 -3.55 -17.61
CA TRP A 183 -19.69 -2.22 -18.21
C TRP A 183 -18.39 -1.70 -18.87
N PRO A 184 -17.98 -2.28 -20.01
CA PRO A 184 -16.71 -1.94 -20.66
C PRO A 184 -16.66 -0.51 -21.16
N GLU A 185 -17.79 0.07 -21.58
CA GLU A 185 -17.90 1.43 -22.10
C GLU A 185 -17.51 2.47 -21.02
N ALA A 186 -17.90 2.22 -19.77
CA ALA A 186 -17.60 3.10 -18.66
C ALA A 186 -16.23 2.82 -18.01
N HIS A 187 -15.62 1.64 -18.25
CA HIS A 187 -14.44 1.17 -17.54
C HIS A 187 -13.29 0.75 -18.46
N GLY A 188 -13.28 1.20 -19.72
CA GLY A 188 -12.24 0.86 -20.70
C GLY A 188 -10.81 1.22 -20.25
N TYR A 189 -10.65 2.17 -19.32
CA TYR A 189 -9.36 2.51 -18.72
C TYR A 189 -8.67 1.32 -18.04
N VAL A 190 -9.43 0.32 -17.56
CA VAL A 190 -8.89 -0.89 -16.90
C VAL A 190 -8.06 -1.74 -17.87
N VAL A 191 -8.35 -1.69 -19.17
CA VAL A 191 -7.60 -2.44 -20.19
C VAL A 191 -6.67 -1.56 -21.04
N GLY A 192 -6.52 -0.29 -20.69
CA GLY A 192 -5.58 0.60 -21.37
C GLY A 192 -4.12 0.19 -21.14
N ASP A 193 -3.23 0.53 -22.08
CA ASP A 193 -1.82 0.10 -22.07
C ASP A 193 -1.10 0.42 -20.75
N LEU A 194 -1.29 1.63 -20.23
CA LEU A 194 -0.70 2.05 -18.97
C LEU A 194 -1.26 1.25 -17.78
N SER A 195 -2.57 1.00 -17.79
CA SER A 195 -3.25 0.20 -16.77
C SER A 195 -2.69 -1.23 -16.75
N VAL A 196 -2.60 -1.88 -17.91
CA VAL A 196 -2.04 -3.23 -18.05
C VAL A 196 -0.58 -3.28 -17.61
N CYS A 197 0.21 -2.27 -17.99
CA CYS A 197 1.61 -2.15 -17.56
C CYS A 197 1.72 -2.05 -16.03
N LEU A 198 0.98 -1.14 -15.40
CA LEU A 198 1.01 -0.96 -13.94
C LEU A 198 0.42 -2.17 -13.21
N GLY A 199 -0.65 -2.76 -13.74
CA GLY A 199 -1.30 -3.98 -13.24
C GLY A 199 -0.36 -5.18 -13.26
N GLY A 200 0.38 -5.38 -14.34
CA GLY A 200 1.41 -6.41 -14.43
C GLY A 200 2.60 -6.13 -13.51
N THR A 201 3.05 -4.87 -13.45
CA THR A 201 4.24 -4.46 -12.68
C THR A 201 4.09 -4.77 -11.20
N TRP A 202 2.96 -4.42 -10.57
CA TRP A 202 2.79 -4.69 -9.13
C TRP A 202 2.74 -6.20 -8.83
N VAL A 203 2.13 -6.99 -9.71
CA VAL A 203 2.09 -8.46 -9.59
C VAL A 203 3.50 -9.03 -9.66
N VAL A 204 4.29 -8.59 -10.65
CA VAL A 204 5.68 -9.00 -10.79
C VAL A 204 6.49 -8.62 -9.54
N LEU A 205 6.34 -7.40 -9.04
CA LEU A 205 7.04 -6.95 -7.83
C LEU A 205 6.68 -7.80 -6.60
N ASP A 206 5.43 -8.23 -6.46
CA ASP A 206 5.01 -9.10 -5.37
C ASP A 206 5.53 -10.54 -5.50
N LEU A 207 5.68 -11.05 -6.72
CA LEU A 207 6.34 -12.33 -6.98
C LEU A 207 7.84 -12.24 -6.72
N VAL A 208 8.48 -11.12 -7.08
CA VAL A 208 9.89 -10.83 -6.74
C VAL A 208 10.05 -10.77 -5.22
N TYR A 209 9.16 -10.08 -4.51
CA TYR A 209 9.17 -10.06 -3.04
C TYR A 209 9.12 -11.48 -2.46
N LEU A 210 8.25 -12.34 -2.99
CA LEU A 210 8.18 -13.74 -2.55
C LEU A 210 9.48 -14.50 -2.81
N ALA A 211 10.07 -14.32 -3.99
CA ALA A 211 11.34 -14.96 -4.36
C ALA A 211 12.47 -14.51 -3.42
N VAL A 212 12.62 -13.20 -3.19
CA VAL A 212 13.59 -12.63 -2.25
C VAL A 212 13.35 -13.16 -0.83
N LEU A 213 12.10 -13.21 -0.37
CA LEU A 213 11.76 -13.74 0.96
C LEU A 213 12.15 -15.21 1.12
N ARG A 214 12.02 -16.01 0.05
CA ARG A 214 12.45 -17.41 0.06
C ARG A 214 13.96 -17.52 0.21
N GLU A 215 14.74 -16.72 -0.51
CA GLU A 215 16.20 -16.75 -0.44
C GLU A 215 16.73 -16.24 0.92
N VAL A 216 16.17 -15.14 1.45
CA VAL A 216 16.52 -14.63 2.78
C VAL A 216 16.28 -15.71 3.85
N LYS A 217 15.12 -16.37 3.82
CA LYS A 217 14.79 -17.45 4.78
C LYS A 217 15.68 -18.68 4.63
N LYS A 218 16.06 -19.07 3.40
CA LYS A 218 17.02 -20.16 3.17
C LYS A 218 18.38 -19.82 3.79
N GLY A 219 18.84 -18.58 3.62
CA GLY A 219 20.08 -18.09 4.22
C GLY A 219 20.05 -18.13 5.75
N GLU A 220 18.98 -17.62 6.35
CA GLU A 220 18.78 -17.64 7.82
C GLU A 220 18.76 -19.08 8.38
N ARG A 221 18.14 -20.04 7.67
CA ARG A 221 18.11 -21.45 8.06
C ARG A 221 19.50 -22.09 8.04
N LYS A 222 20.26 -21.90 6.95
CA LYS A 222 21.63 -22.44 6.82
C LYS A 222 22.54 -21.91 7.92
N LYS A 223 22.45 -20.61 8.23
CA LYS A 223 23.21 -19.99 9.33
C LYS A 223 22.89 -20.63 10.68
N SER A 224 21.60 -20.83 10.98
CA SER A 224 21.17 -21.49 12.23
C SER A 224 21.65 -22.95 12.33
N GLU A 225 21.65 -23.69 11.22
CA GLU A 225 22.16 -25.07 11.17
C GLU A 225 23.68 -25.13 11.40
N SER A 226 24.44 -24.20 10.80
CA SER A 226 25.89 -24.08 11.01
C SER A 226 26.22 -23.78 12.48
N GLU A 227 25.56 -22.80 13.08
CA GLU A 227 25.75 -22.42 14.50
C GLU A 227 25.42 -23.58 15.46
N LYS A 228 24.39 -24.39 15.15
CA LYS A 228 24.07 -25.59 15.93
C LYS A 228 25.13 -26.68 15.78
N SER A 229 25.71 -26.84 14.59
CA SER A 229 26.80 -27.79 14.35
C SER A 229 28.06 -27.40 15.12
N GLU A 230 28.45 -26.13 15.10
CA GLU A 230 29.60 -25.62 15.87
C GLU A 230 29.39 -25.79 17.38
N ARG A 231 28.22 -25.45 17.92
CA ARG A 231 27.92 -25.65 19.34
C ARG A 231 27.97 -27.11 19.78
N LYS A 232 27.67 -28.05 18.88
CA LYS A 232 27.79 -29.49 19.14
C LYS A 232 29.24 -29.98 19.10
N LYS A 233 30.15 -29.30 18.40
CA LYS A 233 31.58 -29.64 18.36
C LYS A 233 32.35 -29.13 19.59
N VAL A 234 31.83 -28.11 20.27
CA VAL A 234 32.47 -27.48 21.45
C VAL A 234 32.02 -28.13 22.78
N ARG A 235 31.00 -28.99 22.75
CA ARG A 235 30.54 -29.79 23.89
C ARG A 235 31.07 -31.20 23.79
#